data_AF-A0A671KC00-F1
#
_entry.id   AF-A0A671KC00-F1
#
_cell.length_a   1.000
_cell.length_b   1.000
_cell.length_c   1.000
_cell.angle_alpha   90.00
_cell.angle_beta   90.00
_cell.angle_gamma   90.00
#
_symmetry.space_group_name_H-M   'P 1'
#
loop_
_entity.id
_entity.type
_entity.pdbx_description
1 polymer ?
#
loop_
_entity_poly.entity_id
_entity_poly.type
_entity_poly.pdbx_seq_one_letter_code
_entity_poly.pdbx_strand_id
1 'polypeptide(L)'
;MMCYWGELPVASAPSGRSSFDLLQREFRQVEMQDPPLHQPSAQRPRPTTMLDIPSEPCSLTIHTVQLSQHARRLRGLIAAAQQGQQPLSTLLDAQGVLKPEDGDALPPRPATPTVPDDLLPLDSKAPRQPFQLRHSDPESDFYKGKGEPVTELSWPSCRQLLYQSVATVLAHIGFESANESVLETLTDLAHEHYLRITKLLRVAVDREACQGSTPFPDVVEQVFHEVGIGSVLALQRFWQTRIKDYHSYMLQVRYLSESLHP
;
A
#
# COMPACT_ATOMS: atom_id res chain seq x y z
N MET A 1 42.61 62.39 -4.68
CA MET A 1 41.29 61.98 -4.14
C MET A 1 41.17 60.49 -4.39
N MET A 2 40.95 59.70 -3.33
CA MET A 2 41.01 58.24 -3.32
C MET A 2 39.62 57.66 -3.58
N CYS A 3 39.51 56.74 -4.54
CA CYS A 3 38.27 56.03 -4.88
C CYS A 3 37.97 54.95 -3.82
N TYR A 4 36.73 54.91 -3.33
CA TYR A 4 36.25 53.85 -2.45
C TYR A 4 35.75 52.66 -3.29
N TRP A 5 36.07 51.45 -2.85
CA TRP A 5 35.58 50.21 -3.46
C TRP A 5 34.04 50.16 -3.36
N GLY A 6 33.36 50.15 -4.51
CA GLY A 6 31.90 50.00 -4.59
C GLY A 6 31.16 51.05 -5.45
N GLU A 7 31.85 52.07 -5.97
CA GLU A 7 31.20 53.03 -6.88
C GLU A 7 31.11 52.47 -8.31
N LEU A 8 29.88 52.15 -8.73
CA LEU A 8 29.58 51.82 -10.13
C LEU A 8 29.54 53.13 -10.95
N PRO A 9 30.24 53.22 -12.09
CA PRO A 9 30.21 54.42 -12.92
C PRO A 9 28.80 54.64 -13.48
N VAL A 10 28.25 55.83 -13.25
CA VAL A 10 27.01 56.27 -13.90
C VAL A 10 27.31 56.41 -15.40
N ALA A 11 26.87 55.43 -16.18
CA ALA A 11 27.01 55.45 -17.62
C ALA A 11 26.13 56.56 -18.21
N SER A 12 26.78 57.59 -18.75
CA SER A 12 26.19 58.57 -19.66
C SER A 12 25.65 57.84 -20.90
N ALA A 13 24.38 58.08 -21.24
CA ALA A 13 23.74 57.55 -22.44
C ALA A 13 24.50 57.98 -23.71
N PRO A 14 24.52 57.11 -24.74
CA PRO A 14 24.46 57.59 -26.10
C PRO A 14 23.28 57.01 -26.88
N SER A 15 22.78 57.86 -27.76
CA SER A 15 21.71 57.67 -28.72
C SER A 15 22.03 56.57 -29.73
N GLY A 16 21.12 55.61 -29.92
CA GLY A 16 21.25 54.62 -30.98
C GLY A 16 20.13 53.58 -30.95
N ARG A 17 19.22 53.65 -31.91
CA ARG A 17 18.12 52.70 -32.13
C ARG A 17 18.64 51.26 -32.28
N SER A 18 18.16 50.34 -31.46
CA SER A 18 17.94 48.95 -31.85
C SER A 18 16.93 48.30 -30.92
N SER A 19 15.82 47.87 -31.51
CA SER A 19 14.75 47.09 -30.89
C SER A 19 15.26 45.68 -30.64
N PHE A 20 15.52 45.34 -29.37
CA PHE A 20 15.46 43.96 -28.92
C PHE A 20 14.85 43.95 -27.53
N ASP A 21 13.72 43.27 -27.42
CA ASP A 21 12.94 43.13 -26.20
C ASP A 21 13.82 42.78 -25.00
N LEU A 22 13.63 43.59 -23.95
CA LEU A 22 14.09 43.33 -22.60
C LEU A 22 13.50 42.00 -22.13
N LEU A 23 14.25 40.90 -22.29
CA LEU A 23 14.09 39.77 -21.40
C LEU A 23 14.41 40.28 -19.99
N GLN A 24 13.37 40.49 -19.17
CA GLN A 24 13.51 40.65 -17.73
C GLN A 24 14.31 39.46 -17.22
N ARG A 25 15.60 39.69 -16.95
CA ARG A 25 16.45 38.71 -16.28
C ARG A 25 16.09 38.79 -14.81
N GLU A 26 15.03 38.08 -14.43
CA GLU A 26 14.72 37.82 -13.04
C GLU A 26 15.95 37.13 -12.43
N PHE A 27 16.63 37.82 -11.53
CA PHE A 27 17.68 37.23 -10.72
C PHE A 27 17.02 36.19 -9.80
N ARG A 28 16.97 34.93 -10.24
CA ARG A 28 16.70 33.83 -9.32
C ARG A 28 17.86 33.74 -8.34
N GLN A 29 17.56 34.03 -7.09
CA GLN A 29 18.46 33.81 -5.97
C GLN A 29 18.73 32.30 -5.92
N VAL A 30 19.94 31.88 -6.32
CA VAL A 30 20.38 30.50 -6.20
C VAL A 30 20.75 30.29 -4.74
N GLU A 31 19.97 29.48 -4.04
CA GLU A 31 20.27 29.07 -2.67
C GLU A 31 21.55 28.21 -2.72
N MET A 32 22.68 28.78 -2.31
CA MET A 32 23.95 28.09 -2.29
C MET A 32 24.01 27.24 -1.01
N GLN A 33 23.81 25.93 -1.14
CA GLN A 33 23.94 25.02 0.00
C GLN A 33 25.42 24.68 0.20
N ASP A 34 25.97 25.12 1.34
CA ASP A 34 27.36 24.84 1.69
C ASP A 34 27.62 23.33 1.84
N PRO A 35 28.79 22.83 1.41
CA PRO A 35 29.12 21.42 1.53
C PRO A 35 29.20 21.01 3.02
N PRO A 36 28.55 19.90 3.42
CA PRO A 36 28.48 19.53 4.82
C PRO A 36 29.86 19.12 5.36
N LEU A 37 30.24 19.73 6.48
CA LEU A 37 31.47 19.39 7.21
C LEU A 37 31.44 17.92 7.64
N HIS A 38 32.51 17.18 7.33
CA HIS A 38 32.62 15.77 7.69
C HIS A 38 32.94 15.62 9.18
N GLN A 39 31.95 15.25 9.99
CA GLN A 39 32.13 14.91 11.40
C GLN A 39 32.02 13.39 11.62
N PRO A 40 33.09 12.69 12.05
CA PRO A 40 33.15 11.22 12.11
C PRO A 40 32.34 10.58 13.25
N SER A 41 31.97 11.33 14.29
CA SER A 41 31.16 10.85 15.43
C SER A 41 29.70 11.29 15.39
N ALA A 42 29.28 12.02 14.36
CA ALA A 42 27.86 12.27 14.15
C ALA A 42 27.23 10.97 13.67
N GLN A 43 26.28 10.42 14.44
CA GLN A 43 25.29 9.50 13.90
C GLN A 43 24.57 10.29 12.80
N ARG A 44 25.04 10.16 11.55
CA ARG A 44 24.36 10.76 10.42
C ARG A 44 22.96 10.14 10.43
N PRO A 45 21.88 10.93 10.53
CA PRO A 45 20.58 10.45 10.10
C PRO A 45 20.81 9.86 8.72
N ARG A 46 20.32 8.63 8.47
CA ARG A 46 20.32 8.08 7.12
C ARG A 46 19.79 9.20 6.20
N PRO A 47 20.46 9.50 5.07
CA PRO A 47 19.99 10.54 4.18
C PRO A 47 18.51 10.29 3.89
N THR A 48 17.74 11.38 3.81
CA THR A 48 16.33 11.46 3.38
C THR A 48 16.22 10.92 1.96
N THR A 49 16.49 9.63 1.82
CA THR A 49 16.30 8.87 0.61
C THR A 49 14.81 8.64 0.59
N MET A 50 14.15 9.49 -0.19
CA MET A 50 12.90 9.17 -0.87
C MET A 50 12.85 7.66 -1.05
N LEU A 51 11.97 7.00 -0.29
CA LEU A 51 11.78 5.58 -0.42
C LEU A 51 11.21 5.36 -1.84
N ASP A 52 12.08 5.02 -2.80
CA ASP A 52 11.65 4.63 -4.15
C ASP A 52 10.92 3.27 -4.14
N ILE A 53 10.92 2.60 -2.99
CA ILE A 53 10.28 1.30 -2.81
C ILE A 53 8.95 1.54 -2.08
N PRO A 54 7.79 1.49 -2.76
CA PRO A 54 6.53 1.49 -2.06
C PRO A 54 6.51 0.31 -1.08
N SER A 55 6.09 0.56 0.16
CA SER A 55 5.95 -0.49 1.17
C SER A 55 5.01 -1.57 0.64
N GLU A 56 5.54 -2.75 0.31
CA GLU A 56 4.73 -3.83 -0.23
C GLU A 56 3.65 -4.25 0.79
N PRO A 57 2.43 -4.57 0.32
CA PRO A 57 1.39 -5.05 1.21
C PRO A 57 1.82 -6.34 1.92
N CYS A 58 1.24 -6.60 3.09
CA CYS A 58 1.55 -7.82 3.85
C CYS A 58 1.37 -9.07 2.97
N SER A 59 2.36 -9.97 2.98
CA SER A 59 2.40 -11.18 2.14
C SER A 59 1.15 -12.05 2.31
N LEU A 60 0.54 -12.08 3.51
CA LEU A 60 -0.73 -12.77 3.77
C LEU A 60 -1.89 -12.17 2.96
N THR A 61 -2.00 -10.84 2.94
CA THR A 61 -3.05 -10.13 2.20
C THR A 61 -2.88 -10.38 0.71
N ILE A 62 -1.67 -10.24 0.19
CA ILE A 62 -1.36 -10.49 -1.23
C ILE A 62 -1.72 -11.93 -1.61
N HIS A 63 -1.25 -12.91 -0.84
CA HIS A 63 -1.50 -14.31 -1.14
C HIS A 63 -3.00 -14.64 -1.07
N THR A 64 -3.74 -14.05 -0.13
CA THR A 64 -5.20 -14.20 -0.05
C THR A 64 -5.91 -13.61 -1.28
N VAL A 65 -5.46 -12.47 -1.78
CA VAL A 65 -5.97 -11.88 -3.04
C VAL A 65 -5.73 -12.84 -4.20
N GLN A 66 -4.52 -13.38 -4.33
CA GLN A 66 -4.17 -14.33 -5.38
C GLN A 66 -5.01 -15.62 -5.31
N LEU A 67 -5.19 -16.19 -4.12
CA LEU A 67 -6.07 -17.34 -3.89
C LEU A 67 -7.51 -17.04 -4.30
N SER A 68 -8.01 -15.85 -3.94
CA SER A 68 -9.38 -15.42 -4.28
C SER A 68 -9.56 -15.28 -5.79
N GLN A 69 -8.59 -14.68 -6.48
CA GLN A 69 -8.59 -14.56 -7.94
C GLN A 69 -8.53 -15.94 -8.61
N HIS A 70 -7.63 -16.83 -8.15
CA HIS A 70 -7.51 -18.19 -8.68
C HIS A 70 -8.82 -18.98 -8.53
N ALA A 71 -9.43 -18.96 -7.34
CA ALA A 71 -10.70 -19.64 -7.09
C ALA A 71 -11.84 -19.13 -7.99
N ARG A 72 -11.88 -17.81 -8.27
CA ARG A 72 -12.87 -17.24 -9.20
C ARG A 72 -12.62 -17.68 -10.64
N ARG A 73 -11.36 -17.62 -11.12
CA ARG A 73 -11.01 -18.07 -12.47
C ARG A 73 -11.39 -19.54 -12.70
N LEU A 74 -11.10 -20.41 -11.73
CA LEU A 74 -11.51 -21.81 -11.81
C LEU A 74 -13.03 -21.98 -11.92
N ARG A 75 -13.82 -21.26 -11.10
CA ARG A 75 -15.28 -21.30 -11.19
C ARG A 75 -15.80 -20.80 -12.54
N GLY A 76 -15.18 -19.76 -13.10
CA GLY A 76 -15.50 -19.25 -14.44
C GLY A 76 -15.26 -20.29 -15.53
N LEU A 77 -14.12 -20.99 -15.48
CA LEU A 77 -13.81 -22.06 -16.43
C LEU A 77 -14.79 -23.23 -16.31
N ILE A 78 -15.16 -23.62 -15.09
CA ILE A 78 -16.14 -24.70 -14.86
C ILE A 78 -17.50 -24.30 -15.44
N ALA A 79 -17.95 -23.06 -15.19
CA ALA A 79 -19.23 -22.57 -15.71
C ALA A 79 -19.24 -22.56 -17.25
N ALA A 80 -18.16 -22.13 -17.88
CA ALA A 80 -18.02 -22.12 -19.34
C ALA A 80 -18.04 -23.56 -19.91
N ALA A 81 -17.31 -24.50 -19.30
CA ALA A 81 -17.30 -25.90 -19.73
C ALA A 81 -18.68 -26.57 -19.60
N GLN A 82 -19.42 -26.27 -18.53
CA GLN A 82 -20.79 -26.79 -18.33
C GLN A 82 -21.79 -26.20 -19.34
N GLN A 83 -21.64 -24.93 -19.72
CA GLN A 83 -22.50 -24.30 -20.72
C GLN A 83 -22.22 -24.82 -22.14
N GLY A 84 -20.96 -25.13 -22.46
CA GLY A 84 -20.57 -25.74 -23.74
C GLY A 84 -21.02 -27.20 -23.93
N GLN A 85 -21.46 -27.88 -22.87
CA GLN A 85 -21.97 -29.25 -22.90
C GLN A 85 -23.50 -29.36 -23.10
N GLN A 86 -24.19 -28.27 -23.48
CA GLN A 86 -25.59 -28.37 -23.93
C GLN A 86 -25.70 -29.39 -25.07
N PRO A 87 -26.65 -30.36 -25.01
CA PRO A 87 -26.65 -31.48 -25.92
C PRO A 87 -27.06 -31.03 -27.33
N LEU A 88 -26.11 -31.01 -28.26
CA LEU A 88 -26.40 -31.18 -29.68
C LEU A 88 -26.81 -32.65 -29.95
N SER A 89 -27.79 -33.15 -29.21
CA SER A 89 -28.45 -34.45 -29.41
C SER A 89 -29.91 -34.24 -29.77
N THR A 90 -30.16 -33.38 -30.77
CA THR A 90 -31.42 -33.41 -31.55
C THR A 90 -31.18 -32.69 -32.88
N LEU A 91 -30.35 -33.24 -33.75
CA LEU A 91 -30.52 -33.21 -35.21
C LEU A 91 -29.68 -34.36 -35.79
N LEU A 92 -30.20 -35.57 -35.67
CA LEU A 92 -29.88 -36.63 -36.61
C LEU A 92 -30.50 -36.21 -37.94
N ASP A 93 -29.69 -35.66 -38.85
CA ASP A 93 -29.97 -35.75 -40.28
C ASP A 93 -28.76 -36.36 -41.00
N ALA A 94 -28.97 -37.63 -41.33
CA ALA A 94 -28.38 -38.46 -42.35
C ALA A 94 -27.46 -37.77 -43.39
N GLN A 95 -26.16 -37.69 -43.12
CA GLN A 95 -25.14 -38.10 -44.09
C GLN A 95 -23.76 -38.15 -43.43
N GLY A 96 -23.17 -39.35 -43.44
CA GLY A 96 -21.85 -39.61 -42.88
C GLY A 96 -20.75 -38.85 -43.62
N VAL A 97 -20.19 -37.83 -42.96
CA VAL A 97 -18.85 -37.32 -43.23
C VAL A 97 -18.22 -36.98 -41.89
N LEU A 98 -17.15 -37.70 -41.54
CA LEU A 98 -16.27 -37.38 -40.42
C LEU A 98 -15.48 -36.11 -40.78
N LYS A 99 -15.78 -34.99 -40.11
CA LYS A 99 -14.80 -33.92 -39.92
C LYS A 99 -14.23 -34.06 -38.52
N PRO A 100 -12.89 -34.12 -38.33
CA PRO A 100 -12.33 -33.82 -37.03
C PRO A 100 -12.50 -32.31 -36.85
N GLU A 101 -13.58 -31.89 -36.22
CA GLU A 101 -13.62 -30.53 -35.69
C GLU A 101 -12.57 -30.50 -34.58
N ASP A 102 -11.56 -29.63 -34.74
CA ASP A 102 -10.65 -29.23 -33.68
C ASP A 102 -11.52 -28.85 -32.49
N GLY A 103 -11.65 -29.78 -31.54
CA GLY A 103 -12.42 -29.57 -30.34
C GLY A 103 -11.82 -28.36 -29.64
N ASP A 104 -12.61 -27.30 -29.52
CA ASP A 104 -12.23 -26.03 -28.90
C ASP A 104 -11.48 -26.34 -27.60
N ALA A 105 -10.15 -26.23 -27.67
CA ALA A 105 -9.30 -26.72 -26.59
C ALA A 105 -9.62 -25.87 -25.37
N LEU A 106 -10.09 -26.51 -24.30
CA LEU A 106 -10.39 -25.81 -23.05
C LEU A 106 -9.20 -24.92 -22.68
N PRO A 107 -9.44 -23.65 -22.30
CA PRO A 107 -8.36 -22.75 -21.95
C PRO A 107 -7.50 -23.36 -20.85
N PRO A 108 -6.17 -23.14 -20.88
CA PRO A 108 -5.26 -23.74 -19.93
C PRO A 108 -5.64 -23.37 -18.50
N ARG A 109 -5.57 -24.37 -17.61
CA ARG A 109 -5.85 -24.18 -16.18
C ARG A 109 -4.98 -23.05 -15.63
N PRO A 110 -5.54 -22.11 -14.86
CA PRO A 110 -4.76 -21.04 -14.26
C PRO A 110 -3.67 -21.61 -13.36
N ALA A 111 -2.47 -21.03 -13.43
CA ALA A 111 -1.36 -21.40 -12.56
C ALA A 111 -1.75 -21.18 -11.09
N THR A 112 -1.51 -22.19 -10.27
CA THR A 112 -1.85 -22.14 -8.86
C THR A 112 -0.93 -21.15 -8.13
N PRO A 113 -1.46 -20.25 -7.29
CA PRO A 113 -0.62 -19.31 -6.56
C PRO A 113 0.32 -20.03 -5.58
N THR A 114 1.60 -19.70 -5.68
CA THR A 114 2.64 -20.20 -4.78
C THR A 114 2.56 -19.46 -3.45
N VAL A 115 2.76 -20.18 -2.34
CA VAL A 115 2.85 -19.56 -1.03
C VAL A 115 4.15 -18.74 -0.97
N PRO A 116 4.10 -17.43 -0.64
CA PRO A 116 5.30 -16.61 -0.47
C PRO A 116 6.30 -17.20 0.52
N ASP A 117 7.59 -17.07 0.24
CA ASP A 117 8.68 -17.65 1.05
C ASP A 117 8.66 -17.16 2.51
N ASP A 118 8.29 -15.91 2.75
CA ASP A 118 8.18 -15.34 4.10
C ASP A 118 7.04 -15.96 4.93
N LEU A 119 6.09 -16.62 4.26
CA LEU A 119 5.02 -17.37 4.90
C LEU A 119 5.37 -18.85 5.09
N LEU A 120 6.47 -19.32 4.49
CA LEU A 120 6.96 -20.67 4.71
C LEU A 120 7.59 -20.76 6.10
N PRO A 121 7.40 -21.88 6.82
CA PRO A 121 8.11 -22.10 8.07
C PRO A 121 9.62 -22.11 7.80
N LEU A 122 10.33 -21.06 8.23
CA LEU A 122 11.79 -21.08 8.37
C LEU A 122 12.15 -22.32 9.18
N ASP A 123 12.93 -23.22 8.60
CA ASP A 123 13.27 -24.59 9.02
C ASP A 123 13.59 -24.73 10.52
N SER A 124 12.54 -24.67 11.35
CA SER A 124 12.58 -24.62 12.80
C SER A 124 11.78 -25.81 13.28
N LYS A 125 12.42 -26.69 14.05
CA LYS A 125 11.93 -27.98 14.58
C LYS A 125 10.70 -27.91 15.51
N ALA A 126 9.82 -26.91 15.39
CA ALA A 126 8.57 -26.81 16.14
C ALA A 126 7.41 -26.55 15.18
N PRO A 127 6.29 -27.30 15.27
CA PRO A 127 5.07 -26.98 14.55
C PRO A 127 4.47 -25.73 15.18
N ARG A 128 4.96 -24.56 14.81
CA ARG A 128 4.35 -23.30 15.21
C ARG A 128 3.28 -23.00 14.18
N GLN A 129 2.05 -22.93 14.67
CA GLN A 129 0.95 -22.30 13.97
C GLN A 129 1.48 -21.02 13.29
N PRO A 130 1.06 -20.70 12.05
CA PRO A 130 1.47 -19.46 11.42
C PRO A 130 1.22 -18.30 12.41
N PHE A 131 2.01 -17.22 12.39
CA PHE A 131 1.83 -16.01 13.22
C PHE A 131 1.76 -16.19 14.76
N GLN A 132 2.82 -16.61 15.44
CA GLN A 132 3.00 -16.05 16.79
C GLN A 132 3.30 -14.56 16.62
N LEU A 133 2.43 -13.67 17.11
CA LEU A 133 2.81 -12.28 17.40
C LEU A 133 4.00 -12.41 18.35
N ARG A 134 5.22 -12.35 17.80
CA ARG A 134 6.42 -12.30 18.63
C ARG A 134 6.24 -10.99 19.36
N HIS A 135 5.98 -11.05 20.66
CA HIS A 135 6.29 -9.91 21.51
C HIS A 135 7.74 -9.61 21.18
N SER A 136 7.98 -8.51 20.46
CA SER A 136 9.34 -8.10 20.14
C SER A 136 10.12 -8.09 21.44
N ASP A 137 11.39 -8.44 21.38
CA ASP A 137 12.27 -8.45 22.55
C ASP A 137 11.96 -7.23 23.45
N PRO A 138 11.60 -7.41 24.73
CA PRO A 138 11.35 -6.29 25.64
C PRO A 138 12.52 -5.31 25.69
N GLU A 139 13.73 -5.79 25.37
CA GLU A 139 14.94 -5.00 25.28
C GLU A 139 15.13 -4.29 23.93
N SER A 140 14.26 -4.54 22.95
CA SER A 140 14.30 -3.87 21.64
C SER A 140 14.07 -2.38 21.75
N ASP A 141 14.70 -1.64 20.85
CA ASP A 141 14.55 -0.18 20.75
C ASP A 141 13.08 0.23 20.57
N PHE A 142 12.28 -0.58 19.86
CA PHE A 142 10.83 -0.38 19.73
C PHE A 142 10.09 -0.38 21.08
N TYR A 143 10.32 -1.39 21.93
CA TYR A 143 9.70 -1.46 23.26
C TYR A 143 10.18 -0.36 24.20
N LYS A 144 11.43 0.10 24.01
CA LYS A 144 12.02 1.23 24.74
C LYS A 144 11.57 2.59 24.23
N GLY A 145 10.69 2.65 23.22
CA GLY A 145 10.23 3.90 22.60
C GLY A 145 11.30 4.61 21.78
N LYS A 146 12.40 3.93 21.46
CA LYS A 146 13.46 4.43 20.56
C LYS A 146 13.08 4.04 19.13
N GLY A 147 12.31 4.92 18.48
CA GLY A 147 11.95 4.77 17.08
C GLY A 147 13.07 5.21 16.15
N GLU A 148 13.19 4.54 15.00
CA GLU A 148 13.90 5.11 13.85
C GLU A 148 13.19 6.40 13.39
N PRO A 149 13.92 7.40 12.88
CA PRO A 149 13.30 8.61 12.35
C PRO A 149 12.33 8.26 11.22
N VAL A 150 11.15 8.88 11.23
CA VAL A 150 10.12 8.68 10.20
C VAL A 150 10.71 9.10 8.85
N THR A 151 10.63 8.21 7.86
CA THR A 151 11.02 8.55 6.49
C THR A 151 10.06 9.60 5.94
N GLU A 152 10.58 10.75 5.55
CA GLU A 152 9.79 11.79 4.92
C GLU A 152 9.43 11.40 3.50
N LEU A 153 8.13 11.43 3.19
CA LEU A 153 7.59 11.11 1.87
C LEU A 153 6.92 12.35 1.28
N SER A 154 7.08 12.52 -0.03
CA SER A 154 6.37 13.58 -0.76
C SER A 154 4.85 13.34 -0.71
N TRP A 155 4.06 14.42 -0.77
CA TRP A 155 2.60 14.32 -0.79
C TRP A 155 2.08 13.42 -1.94
N PRO A 156 2.58 13.53 -3.19
CA PRO A 156 2.18 12.62 -4.26
C PRO A 156 2.47 11.16 -3.95
N SER A 157 3.63 10.86 -3.37
CA SER A 157 4.02 9.49 -2.97
C SER A 157 3.06 8.94 -1.90
N CYS A 158 2.78 9.72 -0.86
CA CYS A 158 1.82 9.33 0.19
C CYS A 158 0.43 9.03 -0.39
N ARG A 159 -0.03 9.87 -1.32
CA ARG A 159 -1.34 9.69 -1.95
C ARG A 159 -1.39 8.42 -2.79
N GLN A 160 -0.35 8.16 -3.59
CA GLN A 160 -0.27 6.94 -4.39
C GLN A 160 -0.21 5.68 -3.53
N LEU A 161 0.55 5.70 -2.43
CA LEU A 161 0.59 4.60 -1.47
C LEU A 161 -0.79 4.34 -0.83
N LEU A 162 -1.51 5.41 -0.48
CA LEU A 162 -2.86 5.27 0.08
C LEU A 162 -3.82 4.69 -0.96
N TYR A 163 -3.76 5.16 -2.20
CA TYR A 163 -4.56 4.64 -3.31
C TYR A 163 -4.31 3.15 -3.53
N GLN A 164 -3.05 2.72 -3.60
CA GLN A 164 -2.67 1.31 -3.72
C GLN A 164 -3.14 0.48 -2.52
N SER A 165 -3.10 1.04 -1.32
CA SER A 165 -3.58 0.39 -0.09
C SER A 165 -5.10 0.16 -0.14
N VAL A 166 -5.87 1.17 -0.55
CA VAL A 166 -7.34 1.06 -0.72
C VAL A 166 -7.67 0.00 -1.76
N ALA A 167 -7.01 0.01 -2.92
CA ALA A 167 -7.20 -1.00 -3.95
C ALA A 167 -6.89 -2.41 -3.43
N THR A 168 -5.81 -2.57 -2.65
CA THR A 168 -5.42 -3.85 -2.04
C THR A 168 -6.47 -4.35 -1.04
N VAL A 169 -7.02 -3.46 -0.21
CA VAL A 169 -8.09 -3.82 0.75
C VAL A 169 -9.34 -4.27 0.01
N LEU A 170 -9.75 -3.58 -1.05
CA LEU A 170 -10.91 -3.98 -1.87
C LEU A 170 -10.68 -5.32 -2.56
N ALA A 171 -9.50 -5.52 -3.13
CA ALA A 171 -9.12 -6.80 -3.73
C ALA A 171 -9.15 -7.94 -2.71
N HIS A 172 -8.71 -7.66 -1.48
CA HIS A 172 -8.71 -8.63 -0.38
C HIS A 172 -10.12 -8.97 0.11
N ILE A 173 -11.05 -8.01 0.05
CA ILE A 173 -12.49 -8.24 0.31
C ILE A 173 -13.12 -9.11 -0.80
N GLY A 174 -12.57 -9.05 -2.01
CA GLY A 174 -12.97 -9.90 -3.14
C GLY A 174 -13.42 -9.14 -4.38
N PHE A 175 -13.35 -7.81 -4.39
CA PHE A 175 -13.60 -7.01 -5.59
C PHE A 175 -12.53 -7.30 -6.65
N GLU A 176 -12.95 -7.36 -7.90
CA GLU A 176 -12.07 -7.67 -9.02
C GLU A 176 -11.73 -6.42 -9.84
N SER A 177 -12.72 -5.56 -10.03
CA SER A 177 -12.57 -4.28 -10.70
C SER A 177 -13.36 -3.22 -9.94
N ALA A 178 -12.92 -1.98 -10.08
CA ALA A 178 -13.60 -0.79 -9.57
C ALA A 178 -13.38 0.35 -10.56
N ASN A 179 -14.33 1.29 -10.61
CA ASN A 179 -14.13 2.54 -11.34
C ASN A 179 -13.06 3.38 -10.63
N GLU A 180 -12.23 4.07 -11.40
CA GLU A 180 -11.19 4.96 -10.87
C GLU A 180 -11.78 6.01 -9.91
N SER A 181 -12.92 6.60 -10.26
CA SER A 181 -13.64 7.56 -9.40
C SER A 181 -14.00 6.99 -8.01
N VAL A 182 -14.28 5.69 -7.90
CA VAL A 182 -14.58 5.03 -6.62
C VAL A 182 -13.30 4.89 -5.80
N LEU A 183 -12.20 4.48 -6.42
CA LEU A 183 -10.91 4.37 -5.74
C LEU A 183 -10.41 5.74 -5.28
N GLU A 184 -10.55 6.76 -6.11
CA GLU A 184 -10.20 8.14 -5.77
C GLU A 184 -11.03 8.65 -4.58
N THR A 185 -12.35 8.48 -4.63
CA THR A 185 -13.25 8.90 -3.55
C THR A 185 -12.93 8.17 -2.24
N LEU A 186 -12.70 6.86 -2.28
CA LEU A 186 -12.34 6.08 -1.08
C LEU A 186 -10.95 6.46 -0.55
N THR A 187 -10.02 6.83 -1.42
CA THR A 187 -8.70 7.34 -1.04
C THR A 187 -8.82 8.67 -0.30
N ASP A 188 -9.64 9.59 -0.82
CA ASP A 188 -9.90 10.88 -0.16
C ASP A 188 -10.62 10.70 1.19
N LEU A 189 -11.60 9.78 1.27
CA LEU A 189 -12.26 9.43 2.53
C LEU A 189 -11.29 8.84 3.56
N ALA A 190 -10.39 7.95 3.14
CA ALA A 190 -9.38 7.37 4.01
C ALA A 190 -8.39 8.44 4.50
N HIS A 191 -7.99 9.36 3.62
CA HIS A 191 -7.12 10.48 3.97
C HIS A 191 -7.76 11.38 5.04
N GLU A 192 -9.01 11.79 4.83
CA GLU A 192 -9.76 12.59 5.80
C GLU A 192 -9.96 11.86 7.13
N HIS A 193 -10.19 10.54 7.09
CA HIS A 193 -10.29 9.74 8.29
C HIS A 193 -8.99 9.72 9.11
N TYR A 194 -7.83 9.56 8.45
CA TYR A 194 -6.52 9.63 9.11
C TYR A 194 -6.21 11.03 9.64
N LEU A 195 -6.54 12.09 8.90
CA LEU A 195 -6.42 13.47 9.40
C LEU A 195 -7.28 13.70 10.65
N ARG A 196 -8.50 13.16 10.68
CA ARG A 196 -9.36 13.26 11.86
C ARG A 196 -8.76 12.55 13.07
N ILE A 197 -8.29 11.31 12.91
CA ILE A 197 -7.66 10.55 14.01
C ILE A 197 -6.44 11.30 14.54
N THR A 198 -5.53 11.73 13.66
CA THR A 198 -4.29 12.42 14.05
C THR A 198 -4.54 13.77 14.73
N LYS A 199 -5.52 14.55 14.25
CA LYS A 199 -5.93 15.80 14.90
C LYS A 199 -6.50 15.56 16.30
N LEU A 200 -7.36 14.54 16.45
CA LEU A 200 -7.94 14.19 17.76
C LEU A 200 -6.86 13.68 18.72
N LEU A 201 -5.94 12.82 18.26
CA LEU A 201 -4.78 12.38 19.04
C LEU A 201 -3.97 13.59 19.52
N ARG A 202 -3.66 14.54 18.63
CA ARG A 202 -2.91 15.74 19.01
C ARG A 202 -3.59 16.52 20.13
N VAL A 203 -4.89 16.80 19.98
CA VAL A 203 -5.67 17.53 20.98
C VAL A 203 -5.76 16.76 22.31
N ALA A 204 -5.97 15.45 22.25
CA ALA A 204 -6.09 14.61 23.44
C ALA A 204 -4.76 14.49 24.21
N VAL A 205 -3.63 14.35 23.50
CA VAL A 205 -2.29 14.37 24.12
C VAL A 205 -2.00 15.73 24.77
N ASP A 206 -2.29 16.84 24.08
CA ASP A 206 -2.06 18.18 24.64
C ASP A 206 -2.94 18.39 25.89
N ARG A 207 -4.18 17.89 25.88
CA ARG A 207 -5.07 17.94 27.05
C ARG A 207 -4.56 17.08 28.21
N GLU A 208 -4.11 15.86 27.94
CA GLU A 208 -3.52 14.98 28.95
C GLU A 208 -2.29 15.65 29.60
N ALA A 209 -1.42 16.28 28.80
CA ALA A 209 -0.26 17.00 29.31
C ALA A 209 -0.64 18.18 30.23
N CYS A 210 -1.75 18.88 29.92
CA CYS A 210 -2.27 19.96 30.75
C CYS A 210 -2.97 19.47 32.03
N GLN A 211 -3.71 18.35 31.97
CA GLN A 211 -4.60 17.88 33.05
C GLN A 211 -3.98 16.75 33.89
N GLY A 212 -2.89 16.15 33.42
CA GLY A 212 -2.19 15.02 34.03
C GLY A 212 -2.92 13.68 33.95
N SER A 213 -4.06 13.59 33.27
CA SER A 213 -4.82 12.34 33.11
C SER A 213 -5.84 12.40 31.96
N THR A 214 -6.30 11.22 31.53
CA THR A 214 -7.45 11.06 30.62
C THR A 214 -8.53 10.19 31.30
N PRO A 215 -9.80 10.26 30.85
CA PRO A 215 -10.85 9.39 31.39
C PRO A 215 -10.79 7.95 30.86
N PHE A 216 -9.84 7.63 29.99
CA PHE A 216 -9.59 6.31 29.42
C PHE A 216 -8.26 5.75 29.96
N PRO A 217 -7.96 4.45 29.75
CA PRO A 217 -6.65 3.89 30.13
C PRO A 217 -5.47 4.63 29.51
N ASP A 218 -5.64 5.11 28.28
CA ASP A 218 -4.69 5.96 27.57
C ASP A 218 -5.40 6.83 26.51
N VAL A 219 -4.65 7.78 25.94
CA VAL A 219 -5.14 8.69 24.89
C VAL A 219 -5.58 7.96 23.62
N VAL A 220 -4.95 6.82 23.28
CA VAL A 220 -5.25 6.08 22.05
C VAL A 220 -6.62 5.42 22.16
N GLU A 221 -6.92 4.77 23.29
CA GLU A 221 -8.23 4.20 23.59
C GLU A 221 -9.32 5.27 23.59
N GLN A 222 -9.05 6.45 24.16
CA GLN A 222 -9.99 7.58 24.07
C GLN A 222 -10.32 7.93 22.62
N VAL A 223 -9.30 8.18 21.79
CA VAL A 223 -9.52 8.63 20.40
C VAL A 223 -10.13 7.52 19.55
N PHE A 224 -9.76 6.26 19.76
CA PHE A 224 -10.36 5.14 19.03
C PHE A 224 -11.84 4.99 19.34
N HIS A 225 -12.24 5.23 20.59
CA HIS A 225 -13.65 5.27 20.97
C HIS A 225 -14.38 6.47 20.35
N GLU A 226 -13.78 7.67 20.37
CA GLU A 226 -14.38 8.88 19.77
C GLU A 226 -14.54 8.80 18.25
N VAL A 227 -13.65 8.09 17.55
CA VAL A 227 -13.69 7.89 16.10
C VAL A 227 -14.60 6.72 15.69
N GLY A 228 -15.01 5.88 16.64
CA GLY A 228 -15.89 4.73 16.40
C GLY A 228 -15.16 3.45 15.97
N ILE A 229 -13.84 3.37 16.14
CA ILE A 229 -13.04 2.14 15.96
C ILE A 229 -13.32 1.16 17.11
N GLY A 230 -13.60 1.69 18.31
CA GLY A 230 -13.78 0.92 19.53
C GLY A 230 -12.49 0.89 20.34
N SER A 231 -12.05 -0.31 20.75
CA SER A 231 -10.78 -0.50 21.48
C SER A 231 -9.69 -1.08 20.60
N VAL A 232 -8.44 -1.03 21.07
CA VAL A 232 -7.30 -1.71 20.43
C VAL A 232 -7.57 -3.22 20.28
N LEU A 233 -8.31 -3.83 21.21
CA LEU A 233 -8.73 -5.22 21.11
C LEU A 233 -9.69 -5.48 19.93
N ALA A 234 -10.49 -4.50 19.52
CA ALA A 234 -11.33 -4.62 18.33
C ALA A 234 -10.47 -4.72 17.06
N LEU A 235 -9.38 -3.95 16.99
CA LEU A 235 -8.42 -4.04 15.88
C LEU A 235 -7.70 -5.39 15.85
N GLN A 236 -7.30 -5.91 17.01
CA GLN A 236 -6.72 -7.26 17.12
C GLN A 236 -7.71 -8.32 16.62
N ARG A 237 -8.97 -8.26 17.05
CA ARG A 237 -10.02 -9.19 16.61
C ARG A 237 -10.27 -9.08 15.11
N PHE A 238 -10.32 -7.86 14.58
CA PHE A 238 -10.44 -7.63 13.14
C PHE A 238 -9.30 -8.32 12.38
N TRP A 239 -8.05 -8.12 12.78
CA TRP A 239 -6.91 -8.76 12.13
C TRP A 239 -6.99 -10.29 12.20
N GLN A 240 -7.30 -10.82 13.38
CA GLN A 240 -7.45 -12.25 13.63
C GLN A 240 -8.50 -12.88 12.70
N THR A 241 -9.70 -12.30 12.63
CA THR A 241 -10.79 -12.85 11.83
C THR A 241 -10.65 -12.55 10.34
N ARG A 242 -10.36 -11.30 9.97
CA ARG A 242 -10.41 -10.85 8.57
C ARG A 242 -9.16 -11.16 7.79
N ILE A 243 -7.99 -11.19 8.42
CA ILE A 243 -6.74 -11.45 7.70
C ILE A 243 -6.37 -12.92 7.87
N LYS A 244 -6.15 -13.35 9.11
CA LYS A 244 -5.63 -14.69 9.39
C LYS A 244 -6.65 -15.79 9.12
N ASP A 245 -7.82 -15.74 9.77
CA ASP A 245 -8.77 -16.85 9.70
C ASP A 245 -9.34 -16.96 8.28
N TYR A 246 -9.56 -15.82 7.63
CA TYR A 246 -9.93 -15.77 6.22
C TYR A 246 -8.85 -16.36 5.29
N HIS A 247 -7.57 -16.09 5.56
CA HIS A 247 -6.47 -16.71 4.81
C HIS A 247 -6.49 -18.24 4.93
N SER A 248 -6.63 -18.76 6.15
CA SER A 248 -6.74 -20.21 6.40
C SER A 248 -7.94 -20.83 5.68
N TYR A 249 -9.09 -20.15 5.71
CA TYR A 249 -10.27 -20.56 4.96
C TYR A 249 -9.99 -20.61 3.44
N MET A 250 -9.35 -19.57 2.88
CA MET A 250 -9.03 -19.52 1.45
C MET A 250 -8.08 -20.63 1.01
N LEU A 251 -7.12 -21.02 1.86
CA LEU A 251 -6.29 -22.20 1.62
C LEU A 251 -7.13 -23.49 1.59
N GLN A 252 -8.05 -23.67 2.53
CA GLN A 252 -8.94 -24.84 2.54
C GLN A 252 -9.81 -24.91 1.29
N VAL A 253 -10.38 -23.77 0.86
CA VAL A 253 -11.16 -23.68 -0.39
C VAL A 253 -10.32 -24.10 -1.59
N ARG A 254 -9.05 -23.68 -1.66
CA ARG A 254 -8.12 -24.13 -2.71
C ARG A 254 -7.95 -25.65 -2.67
N TYR A 255 -7.59 -26.23 -1.52
CA TYR A 255 -7.39 -27.68 -1.42
C TYR A 255 -8.62 -28.48 -1.85
N LEU A 256 -9.82 -28.06 -1.43
CA LEU A 256 -11.06 -28.70 -1.85
C LEU A 256 -11.27 -28.61 -3.37
N SER A 257 -11.00 -27.44 -3.97
CA SER A 257 -11.11 -27.26 -5.43
C SER A 257 -10.11 -28.08 -6.23
N GLU A 258 -8.95 -28.41 -5.65
CA GLU A 258 -7.95 -29.28 -6.27
C GLU A 258 -8.29 -30.77 -6.10
N SER A 259 -8.78 -31.16 -4.92
CA SER A 259 -9.11 -32.57 -4.61
C SER A 259 -10.31 -33.12 -5.37
N LEU A 260 -11.21 -32.25 -5.86
CA LEU A 260 -12.39 -32.69 -6.61
C LEU A 260 -12.06 -33.12 -8.06
N HIS A 261 -10.82 -32.92 -8.52
CA HIS A 261 -10.42 -33.19 -9.91
C HIS A 261 -8.98 -33.72 -10.02
N PRO A 262 -8.78 -35.06 -10.03
CA PRO A 262 -7.56 -35.72 -10.52
C PRO A 262 -7.49 -35.76 -12.05
#